data_AF-A0A940V585-F1
#
_entry.id   AF-A0A940V585-F1
#
_cell.length_a   1.000
_cell.length_b   1.000
_cell.length_c   1.000
_cell.angle_alpha   90.00
_cell.angle_beta   90.00
_cell.angle_gamma   90.00
#
_symmetry.space_group_name_H-M   'P 1'
#
loop_
_entity.id
_entity.type
_entity.pdbx_description
1 polymer ?
#
loop_
_entity_poly.entity_id
_entity_poly.type
_entity_poly.pdbx_seq_one_letter_code
_entity_poly.pdbx_strand_id
1 'polypeptide(L)'
;MLTALSGANIIYGLGMLELGITFDYAKLLMDNEMVRMIKKAVGGIDVNDETLAVDIIQSVGAGGEFLTQEHTFRHFKTVQSQNKLIDRSMRQSWL
;
A
#
# COMPACT_ATOMS: atom_id res chain seq x y z
N MET A 1 0.34 -6.76 -10.94
CA MET A 1 -0.57 -7.39 -9.95
C MET A 1 -0.84 -8.84 -10.29
N LEU A 2 -1.47 -9.14 -11.44
CA LEU A 2 -1.77 -10.53 -11.85
C LEU A 2 -0.54 -11.47 -11.82
N THR A 3 0.56 -11.04 -12.43
CA THR A 3 1.82 -11.80 -12.43
C THR A 3 2.39 -12.07 -11.04
N ALA A 4 2.22 -11.12 -10.11
CA ALA A 4 2.69 -11.29 -8.73
C ALA A 4 1.79 -12.28 -7.96
N LEU A 5 0.48 -12.22 -8.17
CA LEU A 5 -0.49 -13.15 -7.56
C LEU A 5 -0.43 -14.56 -8.16
N SER A 6 0.01 -14.71 -9.40
CA SER A 6 0.23 -16.03 -10.02
C SER A 6 1.48 -16.74 -9.52
N GLY A 7 2.23 -16.15 -8.57
CA GLY A 7 3.44 -16.74 -8.00
C GLY A 7 4.68 -16.64 -8.90
N ALA A 8 4.70 -15.72 -9.87
CA ALA A 8 5.89 -15.53 -10.71
C ALA A 8 7.09 -15.07 -9.87
N ASN A 9 8.21 -15.78 -9.97
CA ASN A 9 9.41 -15.48 -9.20
C ASN A 9 10.18 -14.26 -9.74
N ILE A 10 10.01 -13.95 -11.03
CA ILE A 10 10.68 -12.84 -11.72
C ILE A 10 9.65 -12.12 -12.60
N ILE A 11 9.61 -10.79 -12.48
CA ILE A 11 8.80 -9.90 -13.32
C ILE A 11 9.73 -8.83 -13.87
N TYR A 12 9.70 -8.61 -15.18
CA TYR A 12 10.53 -7.61 -15.86
C TYR A 12 9.67 -6.54 -16.53
N GLY A 13 10.31 -5.46 -16.99
CA GLY A 13 9.69 -4.45 -17.84
C GLY A 13 9.24 -3.18 -17.14
N LEU A 14 9.74 -2.91 -15.93
CA LEU A 14 9.55 -1.59 -15.32
C LEU A 14 10.23 -0.52 -16.20
N GLY A 15 9.53 0.59 -16.43
CA GLY A 15 10.01 1.67 -17.31
C GLY A 15 9.83 1.41 -18.81
N MET A 16 9.37 0.22 -19.21
CA MET A 16 9.13 -0.09 -20.62
C MET A 16 7.79 0.49 -21.09
N LEU A 17 7.83 1.06 -22.29
CA LEU A 17 6.68 1.50 -23.09
C LEU A 17 6.75 0.81 -24.46
N GLU A 18 5.65 0.83 -25.20
CA GLU A 18 5.60 0.33 -26.59
C GLU A 18 6.17 -1.08 -26.76
N LEU A 19 5.72 -2.01 -25.91
CA LEU A 19 6.19 -3.40 -25.89
C LEU A 19 7.71 -3.56 -25.68
N GLY A 20 8.34 -2.60 -25.00
CA GLY A 20 9.77 -2.64 -24.65
C GLY A 20 10.68 -2.01 -25.68
N ILE A 21 10.14 -1.35 -26.70
CA ILE A 21 10.93 -0.59 -27.69
C ILE A 21 11.45 0.72 -27.09
N THR A 22 10.68 1.31 -26.17
CA THR A 22 11.00 2.60 -25.54
C THR A 22 11.16 2.44 -24.04
N PHE A 23 12.20 3.08 -23.48
CA PHE A 23 12.42 3.16 -22.04
C PHE A 23 12.20 4.60 -21.56
N ASP A 24 11.36 4.77 -20.54
CA ASP A 24 11.06 6.07 -19.95
C ASP A 24 11.31 6.07 -18.44
N TYR A 25 12.02 7.11 -17.98
CA TYR A 25 12.38 7.24 -16.57
C TYR A 25 11.18 7.62 -15.69
N ALA A 26 10.23 8.41 -16.20
CA ALA A 26 9.03 8.74 -15.44
C ALA A 26 8.15 7.49 -15.21
N LYS A 27 8.03 6.65 -16.24
CA LYS A 27 7.38 5.35 -16.19
C LYS A 27 8.07 4.40 -15.22
N LEU A 28 9.41 4.37 -15.20
CA LEU A 28 10.15 3.57 -14.22
C LEU A 28 9.81 3.97 -12.78
N LEU A 29 9.78 5.27 -12.49
CA LEU A 29 9.43 5.79 -11.18
C LEU A 29 7.99 5.44 -10.80
N MET A 30 7.04 5.61 -11.72
CA MET A 30 5.65 5.18 -11.54
C MET A 30 5.53 3.67 -11.29
N ASP A 31 6.23 2.84 -12.07
CA ASP A 31 6.22 1.39 -11.89
C ASP A 31 6.79 0.96 -10.54
N ASN A 32 7.84 1.64 -10.06
CA ASN A 32 8.40 1.40 -8.73
C ASN A 32 7.38 1.69 -7.61
N GLU A 33 6.56 2.73 -7.76
CA GLU A 33 5.46 3.03 -6.84
C GLU A 33 4.39 1.93 -6.85
N MET A 34 4.01 1.47 -8.03
CA MET A 34 3.05 0.37 -8.19
C MET A 34 3.59 -0.93 -7.60
N VAL A 35 4.87 -1.25 -7.80
CA VAL A 35 5.51 -2.44 -7.22
C VAL A 35 5.50 -2.38 -5.69
N ARG A 36 5.69 -1.21 -5.07
CA ARG A 36 5.56 -1.06 -3.61
C ARG A 36 4.17 -1.43 -3.12
N MET A 37 3.13 -0.96 -3.81
CA MET A 37 1.73 -1.29 -3.48
C MET A 37 1.44 -2.78 -3.71
N ILE A 38 1.89 -3.34 -4.83
CA ILE A 38 1.72 -4.77 -5.15
C ILE A 38 2.41 -5.65 -4.11
N LYS A 39 3.64 -5.33 -3.70
CA LYS A 39 4.36 -6.07 -2.65
C LYS A 39 3.59 -6.05 -1.33
N LYS A 40 2.99 -4.92 -0.97
CA LYS A 40 2.17 -4.84 0.24
C LYS A 40 0.91 -5.71 0.15
N ALA A 41 0.25 -5.73 -1.01
CA ALA A 41 -0.93 -6.57 -1.24
C ALA A 41 -0.61 -8.07 -1.24
N VAL A 42 0.47 -8.48 -1.93
CA VAL A 42 0.89 -9.89 -2.03
C VAL A 42 1.45 -10.41 -0.71
N GLY A 43 1.96 -9.54 0.17
CA GLY A 43 2.38 -9.91 1.52
C GLY A 43 1.25 -10.43 2.43
N GLY A 44 0.00 -10.32 1.98
CA GLY A 44 -1.16 -10.86 2.70
C GLY A 44 -1.54 -10.04 3.93
N ILE A 45 -2.38 -10.64 4.76
CA ILE A 45 -2.87 -10.08 6.02
C ILE A 45 -2.28 -10.95 7.12
N ASP A 46 -1.53 -10.34 8.03
CA ASP A 46 -1.06 -11.01 9.23
C ASP A 46 -2.24 -11.15 10.20
N VAL A 47 -2.50 -12.37 10.67
CA VAL A 47 -3.67 -12.69 11.50
C VAL A 47 -3.18 -13.25 12.83
N ASN A 48 -3.24 -12.39 13.85
CA ASN A 48 -2.90 -12.71 15.25
C ASN A 48 -3.70 -11.78 16.18
N ASP A 49 -3.58 -11.98 17.49
CA ASP A 49 -4.36 -11.24 18.49
C ASP A 49 -4.16 -9.71 18.38
N GLU A 50 -2.94 -9.25 18.09
CA GLU A 50 -2.65 -7.82 17.92
C GLU A 50 -3.27 -7.26 16.64
N THR A 51 -3.19 -7.97 15.52
CA THR A 51 -3.69 -7.49 14.22
C THR A 51 -5.20 -7.62 14.05
N LEU A 52 -5.83 -8.54 14.78
CA LEU A 52 -7.28 -8.64 14.87
C LEU A 52 -7.88 -7.47 15.68
N ALA A 53 -7.14 -6.95 16.66
CA ALA A 53 -7.51 -5.76 17.45
C ALA A 53 -8.91 -5.83 18.10
N VAL A 54 -9.37 -7.04 18.47
CA VAL A 54 -10.73 -7.29 18.98
C VAL A 54 -11.02 -6.48 20.24
N ASP A 55 -10.06 -6.42 21.17
CA ASP A 55 -10.20 -5.67 22.43
C ASP A 55 -10.37 -4.17 22.19
N ILE A 56 -9.65 -3.63 21.20
CA ILE A 56 -9.76 -2.22 20.80
C ILE A 56 -11.15 -1.96 20.19
N ILE A 57 -11.61 -2.85 19.31
CA ILE A 57 -12.95 -2.74 18.70
C ILE A 57 -14.05 -2.76 19.78
N GLN A 58 -13.93 -3.66 20.76
CA GLN A 58 -14.90 -3.77 21.86
C GLN A 58 -14.87 -2.55 22.78
N SER A 59 -13.69 -2.03 23.10
CA SER A 59 -13.54 -0.86 23.99
C SER A 59 -14.01 0.45 23.35
N VAL A 60 -13.77 0.65 22.05
CA VAL A 60 -14.24 1.83 21.30
C VAL A 60 -15.76 1.81 21.14
N GLY A 61 -16.33 0.64 20.86
CA GLY A 61 -17.78 0.47 20.73
C GLY A 61 -18.41 1.17 19.52
N ALA A 62 -19.73 1.11 19.44
CA ALA A 62 -20.48 1.66 18.29
C ALA A 62 -20.45 3.20 18.28
N GLY A 63 -20.16 3.78 17.11
CA GLY A 63 -20.09 5.23 16.93
C GLY A 63 -18.80 5.87 17.45
N GLY A 64 -17.88 5.09 18.01
CA GLY A 64 -16.55 5.54 18.42
C GLY A 64 -15.58 5.71 17.24
N GLU A 65 -14.37 6.15 17.56
CA GLU A 65 -13.31 6.44 16.59
C GLU A 65 -12.01 5.71 16.96
N PHE A 66 -11.15 5.47 15.97
CA PHE A 66 -9.91 4.71 16.15
C PHE A 66 -8.64 5.53 15.92
N LEU A 67 -8.74 6.76 15.42
CA LEU A 67 -7.58 7.58 15.04
C LEU A 67 -6.74 7.98 16.25
N THR A 68 -7.36 8.19 17.42
CA THR A 68 -6.65 8.57 18.66
C THR A 68 -6.17 7.38 19.48
N GLN A 69 -6.46 6.15 19.06
CA GLN A 69 -6.05 4.94 19.77
C GLN A 69 -4.56 4.69 19.63
N GLU A 70 -3.90 4.29 20.74
CA GLU A 70 -2.48 3.92 20.74
C GLU A 70 -2.19 2.77 19.77
N HIS A 71 -3.13 1.83 19.61
CA HIS A 71 -3.01 0.76 18.61
C HIS A 71 -2.86 1.33 17.19
N THR A 72 -3.68 2.31 16.81
CA THR A 72 -3.55 2.97 15.51
C THR A 72 -2.21 3.68 15.37
N PHE A 73 -1.75 4.40 16.40
CA PHE A 73 -0.45 5.08 16.39
C PHE A 73 0.73 4.12 16.20
N ARG A 74 0.66 2.92 16.80
CA ARG A 74 1.71 1.89 16.64
C ARG A 74 1.74 1.28 15.22
N HIS A 75 0.59 1.16 14.55
CA HIS A 75 0.47 0.36 13.32
C HIS A 75 0.28 1.17 12.01
N PHE A 76 -0.16 2.42 12.06
CA PHE A 76 -0.57 3.15 10.85
C PHE A 76 0.52 3.25 9.76
N LYS A 77 1.79 3.36 10.16
CA LYS A 77 2.93 3.46 9.22
C LYS A 77 3.34 2.13 8.59
N THR A 78 3.01 1.00 9.20
CA THR A 78 3.47 -0.32 8.78
C THR A 78 2.39 -1.11 8.04
N VAL A 79 1.12 -0.88 8.37
CA VAL A 79 -0.02 -1.62 7.80
C VAL A 79 -0.40 -1.10 6.41
N GLN A 80 -0.17 0.17 6.08
CA GLN A 80 -0.48 0.73 4.75
C GLN A 80 0.74 0.75 3.83
N SER A 81 0.50 0.70 2.52
CA SER A 81 1.54 1.00 1.55
C SER A 81 1.95 2.48 1.66
N GLN A 82 3.23 2.72 1.94
CA GLN A 82 3.78 4.08 2.04
C GLN A 82 4.09 4.62 0.64
N ASN A 83 3.15 5.36 0.06
CA ASN A 83 3.30 6.01 -1.24
C ASN A 83 4.32 7.16 -1.18
N LYS A 84 5.11 7.32 -2.25
CA LYS A 84 6.07 8.43 -2.43
C LYS A 84 5.74 9.34 -3.61
N LEU A 85 5.03 8.84 -4.62
CA LEU A 85 4.73 9.58 -5.84
C LEU A 85 3.25 9.92 -5.99
N ILE A 86 2.35 9.06 -5.50
CA ILE A 86 0.92 9.30 -5.60
C ILE A 86 0.53 10.38 -4.60
N ASP A 87 0.03 11.50 -5.10
CA ASP A 87 -0.54 12.56 -4.28
C ASP A 87 -1.93 12.16 -3.76
N ARG A 88 -2.17 12.37 -2.46
CA ARG A 88 -3.46 12.09 -1.79
C ARG A 88 -4.01 13.33 -1.08
N SER A 89 -3.45 14.50 -1.37
CA SER A 89 -3.85 15.77 -0.79
C SER A 89 -5.23 16.17 -1.29
N MET A 90 -5.93 16.96 -0.48
CA MET A 90 -7.17 17.58 -0.93
C MET A 90 -6.89 18.53 -2.09
N ARG A 91 -7.87 18.73 -2.98
CA ARG A 91 -7.73 19.58 -4.18
C ARG A 91 -7.18 20.97 -3.87
N GLN A 92 -7.56 21.57 -2.74
CA GLN A 92 -7.09 22.89 -2.32
C GLN A 92 -5.59 22.93 -2.03
N SER A 93 -5.00 21.82 -1.59
CA SER A 93 -3.55 21.72 -1.33
C SER A 93 -2.76 21.25 -2.54
N TRP A 94 -3.43 20.60 -3.50
CA TRP A 94 -2.81 20.10 -4.72
C TRP A 94 -2.65 21.19 -5.80
N LEU A 95 -3.60 22.14 -5.87
CA LEU A 95 -3.55 23.31 -6.74
C LEU A 95 -2.68 24.43 -6.14
#